data_AF-A0AAV5WIZ9-F1
#
_entry.id   AF-A0AAV5WIZ9-F1
#
_cell.length_a   1.000
_cell.length_b   1.000
_cell.length_c   1.000
_cell.angle_alpha   90.00
_cell.angle_beta   90.00
_cell.angle_gamma   90.00
#
_symmetry.space_group_name_H-M   'P 1'
#
loop_
_entity.id
_entity.type
_entity.pdbx_description
1 polymer ?
#
loop_
_entity_poly.entity_id
_entity_poly.type
_entity_poly.pdbx_seq_one_letter_code
_entity_poly.pdbx_strand_id
1 'polypeptide(L)'
;AEQTKMIQQHLVLLLHAHKCMQIQVEAPLVPCSVPHCATLKDVLEHMTVCNDGRECTYAHCASSRQILYHWKNCQSDRCRACAPLK
;
A
#
# COMPACT_ATOMS: atom_id res chain seq x y z
N ALA A 1 -6.56 -11.11 -17.07
CA ALA A 1 -6.58 -9.64 -17.16
C ALA A 1 -7.20 -8.97 -15.92
N GLU A 2 -7.77 -9.72 -14.97
CA GLU A 2 -8.27 -9.16 -13.69
C GLU A 2 -7.22 -8.99 -12.58
N GLN A 3 -6.22 -9.87 -12.47
CA GLN A 3 -5.23 -9.80 -11.38
C GLN A 3 -4.43 -8.48 -11.37
N THR A 4 -4.17 -7.90 -12.54
CA THR A 4 -3.45 -6.62 -12.64
C THR A 4 -4.26 -5.44 -12.10
N LYS A 5 -5.60 -5.44 -12.26
CA LYS A 5 -6.47 -4.36 -11.75
C LYS A 5 -6.51 -4.34 -10.23
N MET A 6 -6.56 -5.53 -9.62
CA MET A 6 -6.54 -5.66 -8.16
C MET A 6 -5.22 -5.16 -7.57
N ILE A 7 -4.08 -5.50 -8.19
CA ILE A 7 -2.75 -5.03 -7.76
C ILE A 7 -2.66 -3.50 -7.87
N GLN A 8 -3.17 -2.90 -8.95
CA GLN A 8 -3.20 -1.45 -9.10
C GLN A 8 -4.01 -0.77 -7.99
N GLN A 9 -5.24 -1.23 -7.75
CA GLN A 9 -6.08 -0.65 -6.69
C GLN A 9 -5.44 -0.78 -5.32
N HIS A 10 -4.86 -1.95 -5.02
CA HIS A 10 -4.16 -2.19 -3.76
C HIS A 10 -2.94 -1.27 -3.60
N LEU A 11 -2.17 -1.06 -4.67
CA LEU A 11 -1.03 -0.14 -4.68
C LEU A 11 -1.46 1.33 -4.47
N VAL A 12 -2.49 1.80 -5.19
CA VAL A 12 -3.03 3.16 -5.03
C VAL A 12 -3.42 3.41 -3.57
N LEU A 13 -4.14 2.46 -2.97
CA LEU A 13 -4.60 2.60 -1.60
C LEU A 13 -3.45 2.55 -0.58
N LEU A 14 -2.40 1.75 -0.81
CA LEU A 14 -1.18 1.76 0.02
C LEU A 14 -0.50 3.13 -0.02
N LEU A 15 -0.32 3.71 -1.21
CA LEU A 15 0.27 5.04 -1.37
C LEU A 15 -0.59 6.12 -0.69
N HIS A 16 -1.92 6.02 -0.85
CA HIS A 16 -2.87 6.91 -0.17
C HIS A 16 -2.77 6.78 1.35
N ALA A 17 -2.80 5.56 1.89
CA ALA A 17 -2.73 5.31 3.33
C ALA A 17 -1.44 5.87 3.93
N HIS A 18 -0.29 5.69 3.26
CA HIS A 18 0.99 6.26 3.69
C HIS A 18 0.94 7.79 3.74
N LYS A 19 0.46 8.46 2.68
CA LYS A 19 0.30 9.92 2.67
C LYS A 19 -0.70 10.40 3.73
N CYS A 20 -1.78 9.65 3.91
CA CYS A 20 -2.82 9.96 4.88
C CYS A 20 -2.33 9.81 6.32
N MET A 21 -1.41 8.88 6.63
CA MET A 21 -0.75 8.81 7.93
C MET A 21 0.08 10.08 8.19
N GLN A 22 0.87 10.54 7.21
CA GLN A 22 1.66 11.77 7.35
C GLN A 22 0.76 12.99 7.64
N ILE A 23 -0.31 13.16 6.86
CA ILE A 23 -1.28 14.25 7.07
C ILE A 23 -1.94 14.15 8.44
N GLN A 24 -2.27 12.95 8.94
CA GLN A 24 -2.87 12.80 10.26
C GLN A 24 -1.91 13.08 11.42
N VAL A 25 -0.60 12.90 11.24
CA VAL A 25 0.39 13.32 12.23
C VAL A 25 0.39 14.86 12.35
N GLU A 26 0.28 15.57 11.22
CA GLU A 26 0.25 17.04 11.20
C GLU A 26 -1.14 17.62 11.56
N ALA A 27 -2.21 16.93 11.14
CA ALA A 27 -3.61 17.35 11.27
C ALA A 27 -4.50 16.15 11.68
N PRO A 28 -4.47 15.76 12.97
CA PRO A 28 -5.15 14.55 13.47
C PRO A 28 -6.68 14.61 13.37
N LEU A 29 -7.24 15.81 13.19
CA LEU A 29 -8.67 16.03 13.06
C LEU A 29 -9.20 15.81 11.63
N VAL A 30 -8.35 15.52 10.65
CA VAL A 30 -8.78 15.27 9.26
C VAL A 30 -9.20 13.81 9.11
N PRO A 31 -10.52 13.51 9.01
CA PRO A 31 -10.98 12.15 8.74
C PRO A 31 -10.66 11.78 7.29
N CYS A 32 -10.25 10.53 7.09
CA CYS A 32 -10.11 9.98 5.74
C CYS A 32 -11.43 9.33 5.33
N SER A 33 -12.03 9.79 4.23
CA SER A 33 -13.26 9.21 3.67
C SER A 33 -13.02 8.06 2.69
N VAL A 34 -11.76 7.66 2.47
CA VAL A 34 -11.43 6.61 1.49
C VAL A 34 -11.70 5.22 2.10
N PRO A 35 -12.57 4.41 1.46
CA PRO A 35 -12.82 3.05 1.92
C PRO A 35 -11.54 2.21 1.86
N HIS A 36 -11.36 1.29 2.81
CA HIS A 36 -10.15 0.47 2.98
C HIS A 36 -8.88 1.21 3.39
N CYS A 37 -8.89 2.54 3.52
CA CYS A 37 -7.72 3.29 4.01
C CYS A 37 -7.36 2.88 5.45
N ALA A 38 -8.34 2.75 6.35
CA ALA A 38 -8.09 2.33 7.73
C ALA A 38 -7.42 0.95 7.82
N THR A 39 -7.90 -0.03 7.05
CA THR A 39 -7.30 -1.37 6.99
C THR A 39 -5.87 -1.32 6.47
N LEU A 40 -5.60 -0.54 5.42
CA LEU A 40 -4.25 -0.45 4.85
C LEU A 40 -3.30 0.38 5.71
N LYS A 41 -3.80 1.36 6.47
CA LYS A 41 -3.02 2.04 7.51
C LYS A 41 -2.53 1.07 8.57
N ASP A 42 -3.42 0.23 9.06
CA ASP A 42 -3.10 -0.79 10.06
C ASP A 42 -2.06 -1.79 9.51
N VAL A 43 -2.22 -2.24 8.26
CA VAL A 43 -1.22 -3.06 7.58
C VAL A 43 0.12 -2.34 7.42
N LEU A 44 0.13 -1.05 7.07
CA LEU A 44 1.35 -0.26 6.96
C LEU A 44 2.05 -0.09 8.30
N GLU A 45 1.30 0.20 9.37
CA GLU A 45 1.81 0.26 10.74
C GLU A 45 2.41 -1.08 11.16
N HIS A 46 1.68 -2.18 10.94
CA HIS A 46 2.19 -3.53 11.14
C HIS A 46 3.48 -3.78 10.35
N MET A 47 3.55 -3.37 9.09
CA MET A 47 4.74 -3.55 8.24
C MET A 47 5.98 -2.82 8.77
N THR A 48 5.83 -1.77 9.58
CA THR A 48 6.97 -1.07 10.21
C THR A 48 7.63 -1.91 11.32
N VAL A 49 6.86 -2.74 12.01
CA VAL A 49 7.35 -3.62 13.09
C VAL A 49 7.52 -5.08 12.65
N CYS A 50 6.95 -5.45 11.50
CA CYS A 50 6.95 -6.81 10.98
C CYS A 50 8.28 -7.19 10.31
N ASN A 51 8.91 -8.25 10.84
CA ASN A 51 10.13 -8.85 10.30
C ASN A 51 9.91 -10.19 9.55
N ASP A 52 8.75 -10.84 9.71
CA ASP A 52 8.40 -12.10 9.02
C ASP A 52 8.36 -11.97 7.49
N GLY A 53 8.14 -10.75 6.98
CA GLY A 53 8.18 -10.47 5.56
C GLY A 53 7.13 -11.25 4.76
N ARG A 54 7.54 -12.35 4.12
CA ARG A 54 6.66 -13.20 3.30
C ARG A 54 5.95 -14.29 4.09
N GLU A 55 6.47 -14.64 5.27
CA GLU A 55 5.90 -15.69 6.13
C GLU A 55 4.86 -15.12 7.10
N CYS A 56 4.66 -13.80 7.07
CA CYS A 56 3.70 -13.13 7.91
C CYS A 56 2.26 -13.58 7.56
N THR A 57 1.56 -14.10 8.56
CA THR A 57 0.16 -14.52 8.45
C THR A 57 -0.82 -13.35 8.56
N TYR A 58 -0.33 -12.14 8.84
CA TYR A 58 -1.16 -10.94 8.94
C TYR A 58 -1.83 -10.65 7.60
N ALA A 59 -3.14 -10.41 7.64
CA ALA A 59 -3.93 -10.17 6.44
C ALA A 59 -3.34 -9.02 5.62
N HIS A 60 -3.11 -9.27 4.32
CA HIS A 60 -2.54 -8.32 3.38
C HIS A 60 -1.10 -7.87 3.66
N CYS A 61 -0.42 -8.27 4.75
CA CYS A 61 0.97 -7.90 5.01
C CYS A 61 1.92 -8.42 3.92
N ALA A 62 1.95 -9.75 3.71
CA ALA A 62 2.82 -10.37 2.72
C ALA A 62 2.57 -9.83 1.30
N SER A 63 1.31 -9.70 0.88
CA SER A 63 0.94 -9.15 -0.41
C SER A 63 1.32 -7.67 -0.55
N SER A 64 1.02 -6.83 0.44
CA SER A 64 1.36 -5.40 0.42
C SER A 64 2.86 -5.19 0.36
N ARG A 65 3.63 -5.99 1.09
CA ARG A 65 5.10 -5.96 1.07
C ARG A 65 5.66 -6.29 -0.31
N GLN A 66 5.11 -7.30 -0.98
CA GLN A 66 5.52 -7.63 -2.35
C GLN A 66 5.18 -6.50 -3.34
N ILE A 67 4.01 -5.89 -3.20
CA ILE A 67 3.58 -4.78 -4.06
C ILE A 67 4.48 -3.55 -3.88
N LEU A 68 4.80 -3.16 -2.64
CA LEU A 68 5.72 -2.05 -2.37
C LEU A 68 7.14 -2.37 -2.84
N TYR A 69 7.61 -3.60 -2.65
CA TYR A 69 8.91 -4.03 -3.15
C TYR A 69 8.97 -3.95 -4.67
N HIS A 70 7.92 -4.41 -5.36
CA HIS A 70 7.79 -4.28 -6.81
C HIS A 70 7.82 -2.81 -7.21
N TRP A 71 6.97 -1.96 -6.64
CA TRP A 71 6.91 -0.53 -6.93
C TRP A 71 8.28 0.16 -6.78
N LYS A 72 8.99 -0.12 -5.68
CA LYS A 72 10.32 0.46 -5.39
C LYS A 72 11.40 0.02 -6.39
N ASN A 73 11.35 -1.24 -6.85
CA ASN A 73 12.34 -1.78 -7.79
C ASN A 73 11.92 -1.66 -9.25
N CYS A 74 10.66 -1.31 -9.54
CA CYS A 74 10.14 -1.26 -10.88
C CYS A 74 10.54 0.04 -11.58
N GLN A 75 11.56 -0.06 -12.44
CA GLN A 75 11.99 1.05 -13.30
C GLN A 75 11.28 1.07 -14.66
N SER A 76 10.48 0.05 -14.98
CA SER A 76 9.85 -0.06 -16.29
C SER A 76 8.62 0.84 -16.44
N ASP A 77 8.67 1.80 -17.35
CA ASP A 77 7.52 2.61 -17.80
C ASP A 77 6.41 1.79 -18.45
N ARG A 78 6.74 0.58 -18.91
CA ARG A 78 5.75 -0.36 -19.48
C ARG A 78 5.10 -1.25 -18.43
N CYS A 79 5.43 -1.08 -17.15
CA CYS A 79 4.81 -1.87 -16.11
C CYS A 79 3.33 -1.49 -15.96
N ARG A 80 2.42 -2.40 -16.32
CA ARG A 80 0.98 -2.12 -16.24
C ARG A 80 0.51 -1.72 -14.84
N ALA A 81 1.11 -2.29 -13.80
CA ALA A 81 0.76 -1.94 -12.42
C ALA A 81 1.30 -0.57 -11.99
N CYS A 82 2.49 -0.18 -12.47
CA CYS A 82 3.17 1.03 -12.02
C CYS A 82 2.95 2.25 -12.93
N ALA A 83 2.73 2.05 -14.23
CA ALA A 83 2.59 3.10 -15.24
C ALA A 83 1.55 4.19 -14.92
N PRO A 84 0.36 3.91 -14.35
CA PRO A 84 -0.62 4.98 -14.07
C PRO A 84 -0.29 5.81 -12.82
N LEU A 85 0.75 5.44 -12.07
CA LEU A 85 1.12 6.07 -10.80
C LEU A 85 2.50 6.76 -10.84
N LYS A 86 3.30 6.49 -11.88
CA LYS A 86 4.52 7.25 -12.18
C LYS A 86 4.16 8.50 -12.96
#